data_AF-A0AA89B6D3-F1
#
_entry.id   AF-A0AA89B6D3-F1
#
_cell.length_a   1.000
_cell.length_b   1.000
_cell.length_c   1.000
_cell.angle_alpha   90.00
_cell.angle_beta   90.00
_cell.angle_gamma   90.00
#
_symmetry.space_group_name_H-M   'P 1'
#
loop_
_entity.id
_entity.type
_entity.pdbx_description
1 polymer ?
#
loop_
_entity_poly.entity_id
_entity_poly.type
_entity_poly.pdbx_seq_one_letter_code
_entity_poly.pdbx_strand_id
1 'polypeptide(L)'
;MKHFLCYEGWELIEPTILELQAKMREAHQRSRYIFDLYHRRNEISKELFEFCLDQGYADRNLIAQWKKPGYERLCCLRCMQRRDHNFQTTCVCRVPKNLREEKVIECVHCGCGGCASGD
;
A
#
# COMPACT_ATOMS: atom_id res chain seq x y z
N MET A 1 -25.65 -8.91 -5.14
CA MET A 1 -24.45 -9.40 -5.86
C MET A 1 -24.58 -9.32 -7.38
N LYS A 2 -25.19 -8.26 -7.96
CA LYS A 2 -25.34 -8.11 -9.43
C LYS A 2 -24.70 -6.82 -10.01
N HIS A 3 -23.99 -6.05 -9.19
CA HIS A 3 -23.41 -4.76 -9.59
C HIS A 3 -21.91 -4.80 -9.94
N PHE A 4 -21.24 -5.96 -9.78
CA PHE A 4 -19.79 -6.07 -10.00
C PHE A 4 -19.42 -6.41 -11.46
N LEU A 5 -20.38 -6.93 -12.24
CA LEU A 5 -20.16 -7.37 -13.64
C LEU A 5 -20.13 -6.20 -14.66
N CYS A 6 -20.16 -4.94 -14.23
CA CYS A 6 -20.21 -3.79 -15.14
C CYS A 6 -18.85 -3.16 -15.46
N TYR A 7 -17.76 -3.58 -14.83
CA TYR A 7 -16.41 -3.07 -15.10
C TYR A 7 -15.61 -4.08 -15.90
N GLU A 8 -15.27 -3.71 -17.14
CA GLU A 8 -14.39 -4.49 -18.00
C GLU A 8 -13.06 -4.78 -17.28
N GLY A 9 -12.64 -6.05 -17.28
CA GLY A 9 -11.40 -6.51 -16.64
C GLY A 9 -11.51 -6.86 -15.16
N TRP A 10 -12.65 -6.64 -14.48
CA TRP A 10 -12.85 -7.02 -13.07
C TRP A 10 -12.61 -8.53 -12.84
N GLU A 11 -13.16 -9.38 -13.72
CA GLU A 11 -13.07 -10.84 -13.64
C GLU A 11 -11.63 -11.36 -13.64
N LEU A 12 -10.68 -10.59 -14.21
CA LEU A 12 -9.26 -10.97 -14.29
C LEU A 12 -8.50 -10.68 -12.99
N ILE A 13 -8.93 -9.66 -12.23
CA ILE A 13 -8.22 -9.18 -11.03
C ILE A 13 -8.91 -9.57 -9.72
N GLU A 14 -10.23 -9.82 -9.76
CA GLU A 14 -11.04 -10.16 -8.59
C GLU A 14 -10.47 -11.34 -7.79
N PRO A 15 -10.09 -12.49 -8.40
CA PRO A 15 -9.56 -13.62 -7.64
C PRO A 15 -8.32 -13.25 -6.82
N THR A 16 -7.40 -12.48 -7.42
CA THR A 16 -6.18 -12.01 -6.75
C THR A 16 -6.50 -11.01 -5.63
N ILE A 17 -7.43 -10.09 -5.86
CA ILE A 17 -7.85 -9.12 -4.84
C ILE A 17 -8.48 -9.83 -3.63
N LEU A 18 -9.34 -10.83 -3.87
CA LEU A 18 -9.98 -11.61 -2.81
C LEU A 18 -8.97 -12.48 -2.05
N GLU A 19 -8.00 -13.08 -2.74
CA GLU A 19 -6.91 -13.82 -2.10
C GLU A 19 -6.09 -12.91 -1.15
N LEU A 20 -5.70 -11.72 -1.62
CA LEU A 20 -4.96 -10.75 -0.82
C LEU A 20 -5.78 -10.20 0.35
N GLN A 21 -7.11 -10.06 0.17
CA GLN A 21 -8.01 -9.64 1.24
C GLN A 21 -8.12 -10.67 2.36
N ALA A 22 -8.14 -11.96 2.04
CA ALA A 22 -8.22 -13.04 3.02
C ALA A 22 -6.99 -13.06 3.95
N LYS A 23 -5.84 -12.53 3.52
CA LYS A 23 -4.60 -12.54 4.31
C LYS A 23 -4.55 -11.51 5.45
N MET A 24 -5.53 -10.59 5.60
CA MET A 24 -5.71 -9.51 6.62
C MET A 24 -4.49 -8.62 6.94
N ARG A 25 -3.29 -9.17 7.08
CA ARG A 25 -2.00 -8.51 7.35
C ARG A 25 -1.43 -7.76 6.13
N GLU A 26 -2.04 -7.90 4.95
CA GLU A 26 -1.45 -7.46 3.68
C GLU A 26 -2.25 -6.36 2.97
N ALA A 27 -2.95 -5.50 3.72
CA ALA A 27 -3.67 -4.33 3.15
C ALA A 27 -2.78 -3.46 2.25
N HIS A 28 -1.48 -3.35 2.60
CA HIS A 28 -0.46 -2.72 1.76
C HIS A 28 -0.30 -3.43 0.40
N GLN A 29 -0.17 -4.77 0.39
CA GLN A 29 0.07 -5.51 -0.85
C GLN A 29 -1.11 -5.42 -1.80
N ARG A 30 -2.34 -5.54 -1.27
CA ARG A 30 -3.56 -5.36 -2.06
C ARG A 30 -3.64 -3.96 -2.68
N SER A 31 -3.38 -2.92 -1.88
CA SER A 31 -3.33 -1.55 -2.38
C SER A 31 -2.23 -1.36 -3.42
N ARG A 32 -1.07 -2.02 -3.25
CA ARG A 32 0.05 -1.92 -4.18
C ARG A 32 -0.20 -2.63 -5.49
N TYR A 33 -0.85 -3.80 -5.45
CA TYR A 33 -1.28 -4.54 -6.63
C TYR A 33 -2.18 -3.65 -7.51
N ILE A 34 -3.25 -3.10 -6.93
CA ILE A 34 -4.18 -2.21 -7.64
C ILE A 34 -3.48 -0.94 -8.16
N PHE A 35 -2.59 -0.34 -7.36
CA PHE A 35 -1.79 0.81 -7.78
C PHE A 35 -0.89 0.49 -8.98
N ASP A 36 -0.17 -0.64 -8.97
CA ASP A 36 0.74 -1.02 -10.03
C ASP A 36 -0.01 -1.35 -11.33
N LEU A 37 -1.17 -2.03 -11.25
CA LEU A 37 -2.02 -2.30 -12.41
C LEU A 37 -2.43 -1.01 -13.14
N TYR A 38 -2.83 0.03 -12.39
CA TYR A 38 -3.27 1.29 -12.98
C TYR A 38 -2.11 2.22 -13.38
N HIS A 39 -1.19 2.50 -12.46
CA HIS A 39 -0.18 3.55 -12.64
C HIS A 39 1.11 3.10 -13.34
N ARG A 40 1.40 1.79 -13.38
CA ARG A 40 2.66 1.28 -13.94
C ARG A 40 2.44 0.38 -15.16
N ARG A 41 1.44 -0.49 -15.10
CA ARG A 41 1.17 -1.48 -16.15
C ARG A 41 0.08 -1.05 -17.13
N ASN A 42 -0.78 -0.13 -16.69
CA ASN A 42 -1.93 0.34 -17.47
C ASN A 42 -2.85 -0.82 -17.91
N GLU A 43 -3.03 -1.81 -17.03
CA GLU A 43 -3.80 -3.05 -17.26
C GLU A 43 -5.28 -2.92 -16.87
N ILE A 44 -5.64 -1.88 -16.12
CA ILE A 44 -7.03 -1.61 -15.70
C ILE A 44 -7.43 -0.18 -16.06
N SER A 45 -8.71 0.02 -16.37
CA SER A 45 -9.26 1.33 -16.67
C SER A 45 -9.29 2.23 -15.44
N LYS A 46 -9.44 3.55 -15.67
CA LYS A 46 -9.61 4.51 -14.57
C LYS A 46 -10.88 4.22 -13.77
N GLU A 47 -11.95 3.84 -14.46
CA GLU A 47 -13.25 3.52 -13.87
C GLU A 47 -13.12 2.31 -12.93
N LEU A 48 -12.40 1.27 -13.34
CA LEU A 48 -12.15 0.09 -12.53
C LEU A 48 -11.20 0.40 -11.34
N PHE A 49 -10.21 1.26 -11.54
CA PHE A 49 -9.34 1.72 -10.46
C PHE A 49 -10.11 2.54 -9.40
N GLU A 50 -10.95 3.48 -9.82
CA GLU A 50 -11.79 4.29 -8.91
C GLU A 50 -12.80 3.41 -8.17
N PHE A 51 -13.43 2.47 -8.87
CA PHE A 51 -14.28 1.46 -8.24
C PHE A 51 -13.53 0.67 -7.15
N CYS A 52 -12.30 0.23 -7.42
CA CYS A 52 -11.48 -0.47 -6.43
C CYS A 52 -11.22 0.37 -5.16
N LEU A 53 -11.02 1.69 -5.32
CA LEU A 53 -10.85 2.61 -4.19
C LEU A 53 -12.15 2.76 -3.40
N ASP A 54 -13.28 2.94 -4.08
CA ASP A 54 -14.58 3.20 -3.46
C ASP A 54 -15.13 1.98 -2.71
N GLN A 55 -14.84 0.77 -3.20
CA GLN A 55 -15.16 -0.48 -2.49
C GLN A 55 -14.17 -0.83 -1.37
N GLY A 56 -13.10 -0.04 -1.20
CA GLY A 56 -12.09 -0.28 -0.16
C GLY A 56 -11.11 -1.41 -0.47
N TYR A 57 -11.02 -1.86 -1.73
CA TYR A 57 -10.00 -2.81 -2.15
C TYR A 57 -8.59 -2.18 -2.13
N ALA A 58 -8.47 -0.86 -2.21
CA ALA A 58 -7.21 -0.15 -2.02
C ALA A 58 -7.35 1.07 -1.10
N ASP A 59 -6.29 1.38 -0.34
CA ASP A 59 -6.25 2.54 0.55
C ASP A 59 -5.87 3.81 -0.24
N ARG A 60 -6.87 4.67 -0.46
CA ARG A 60 -6.74 5.96 -1.17
C ARG A 60 -5.72 6.88 -0.51
N ASN A 61 -5.64 6.90 0.81
CA ASN A 61 -4.73 7.77 1.55
C ASN A 61 -3.28 7.29 1.44
N LEU A 62 -3.06 5.97 1.48
CA LEU A 62 -1.75 5.37 1.27
C LEU A 62 -1.25 5.61 -0.16
N ILE A 63 -2.11 5.38 -1.16
CA ILE A 63 -1.80 5.66 -2.58
C ILE A 63 -1.44 7.13 -2.79
N ALA A 64 -2.15 8.06 -2.13
CA ALA A 64 -1.82 9.47 -2.21
C ALA A 64 -0.42 9.79 -1.68
N GLN A 65 0.10 9.01 -0.71
CA GLN A 65 1.48 9.17 -0.27
C GLN A 65 2.48 8.61 -1.28
N TRP A 66 2.20 7.47 -1.91
CA TRP A 66 3.12 6.88 -2.90
C TRP A 66 3.39 7.78 -4.11
N LYS A 67 2.50 8.74 -4.39
CA LYS A 67 2.67 9.76 -5.43
C LYS A 67 3.62 10.90 -5.02
N LYS A 68 4.03 10.98 -3.75
CA LYS A 68 4.91 12.03 -3.22
C LYS A 68 6.37 11.55 -3.21
N PRO A 69 7.33 12.44 -3.53
CA PRO A 69 8.74 12.09 -3.49
C PRO A 69 9.18 11.63 -2.10
N GLY A 70 9.90 10.52 -2.03
CA GLY A 70 10.41 9.93 -0.79
C GLY A 70 9.42 9.02 -0.06
N TYR A 71 8.23 8.78 -0.61
CA TYR A 71 7.19 7.92 -0.04
C TYR A 71 6.75 6.77 -0.96
N GLU A 72 7.35 6.62 -2.14
CA GLU A 72 7.08 5.60 -3.16
C GLU A 72 7.08 4.16 -2.62
N ARG A 73 7.81 3.88 -1.53
CA ARG A 73 7.90 2.57 -0.86
C ARG A 73 7.26 2.53 0.54
N LEU A 74 6.47 3.54 0.91
CA LEU A 74 5.85 3.64 2.26
C LEU A 74 5.00 2.41 2.58
N CYS A 75 5.24 1.78 3.72
CA CYS A 75 4.56 0.54 4.12
C CYS A 75 3.13 0.74 4.66
N CYS A 76 2.89 1.80 5.43
CA CYS A 76 1.58 2.13 5.99
C CYS A 76 1.55 3.58 6.48
N LEU A 77 0.34 4.11 6.69
CA LEU A 77 0.14 5.48 7.17
C LEU A 77 0.60 5.69 8.61
N ARG A 78 0.53 4.66 9.47
CA ARG A 78 0.97 4.75 10.87
C ARG A 78 2.47 5.04 10.97
N CYS A 79 3.30 4.38 10.16
CA CYS A 79 4.76 4.51 10.24
C CYS A 79 5.29 5.91 9.89
N MET A 80 4.51 6.74 9.20
CA MET A 80 4.88 8.14 8.92
C MET A 80 4.24 9.17 9.87
N GLN A 81 3.21 8.78 10.63
CA GLN A 81 2.49 9.69 11.51
C GLN A 81 3.24 9.86 12.83
N ARG A 82 3.82 11.05 13.03
CA ARG A 82 4.55 11.40 14.26
C ARG A 82 3.71 11.19 15.52
N ARG A 83 2.45 11.61 15.49
CA ARG A 83 1.50 11.50 16.61
C ARG A 83 1.22 10.06 17.09
N ASP A 84 1.50 9.06 16.26
CA ASP A 84 1.24 7.64 16.59
C ASP A 84 2.41 6.99 17.35
N HIS A 85 3.46 7.76 17.69
CA HIS A 85 4.66 7.28 18.39
C HIS A 85 4.98 8.14 19.62
N ASN A 86 5.47 7.50 20.68
CA ASN A 86 5.72 8.14 21.99
C ASN A 86 6.62 9.38 21.92
N PHE A 87 7.64 9.35 21.05
CA PHE A 87 8.60 10.45 20.91
C PHE A 87 8.25 11.42 19.77
N GLN A 88 7.04 11.31 19.20
CA GLN A 88 6.59 12.15 18.09
C GLN A 88 7.53 12.10 16.86
N THR A 89 8.14 10.95 16.64
CA THR A 89 9.01 10.65 15.49
C THR A 89 8.32 9.70 14.51
N THR A 90 8.95 9.42 13.37
CA THR A 90 8.50 8.36 12.46
C THR A 90 9.02 7.00 12.90
N CYS A 91 8.40 5.91 12.44
CA CYS A 91 8.87 4.56 12.71
C CYS A 91 10.29 4.34 12.16
N VAL A 92 11.09 3.49 12.83
CA VAL A 92 12.44 3.12 12.41
C VAL A 92 12.50 2.56 10.98
N CYS A 93 11.42 1.94 10.50
CA CYS A 93 11.33 1.46 9.13
C CYS A 93 11.36 2.57 8.07
N ARG A 94 11.15 3.84 8.44
CA ARG A 94 11.29 5.00 7.55
C ARG A 94 12.71 5.57 7.49
N VAL A 95 13.59 5.18 8.42
CA VAL A 95 14.99 5.61 8.44
C VAL A 95 15.73 4.85 7.33
N PRO A 96 16.53 5.48 6.46
CA PRO A 96 17.34 4.75 5.48
C PRO A 96 18.30 3.72 6.12
N LYS A 97 18.45 2.54 5.51
CA LYS A 97 19.24 1.41 6.01
C LYS A 97 20.69 1.79 6.28
N ASN A 98 21.29 2.70 5.51
CA ASN A 98 22.65 3.20 5.75
C ASN A 98 22.77 4.01 7.05
N LEU A 99 21.69 4.67 7.49
CA LEU A 99 21.63 5.50 8.70
C LEU A 99 21.13 4.75 9.95
N ARG A 100 20.63 3.51 9.80
CA ARG A 100 20.22 2.67 10.94
C ARG A 100 21.43 2.02 11.62
N GLU A 101 21.37 1.90 12.94
CA GLU A 101 22.28 1.04 13.71
C GLU A 101 22.03 -0.44 13.35
N GLU A 102 20.78 -0.89 13.45
CA GLU A 102 20.36 -2.23 13.03
C GLU A 102 19.98 -2.28 11.54
N LYS A 103 20.63 -3.18 10.79
CA LYS A 103 20.40 -3.31 9.34
C LYS A 103 19.22 -4.19 8.97
N VAL A 104 18.82 -5.08 9.86
CA VAL A 104 17.68 -5.97 9.72
C VAL A 104 16.71 -5.60 10.82
N ILE A 105 15.49 -5.22 10.44
CA ILE A 105 14.43 -4.82 11.38
C ILE A 105 13.14 -5.51 10.95
N GLU A 106 12.19 -5.60 11.87
CA GLU A 106 10.80 -5.90 11.56
C GLU A 106 9.92 -4.86 12.25
N CYS A 107 9.13 -4.13 11.46
CA CYS A 107 8.29 -3.06 11.99
C CYS A 107 7.16 -3.64 12.86
N VAL A 108 7.07 -3.21 14.12
CA VAL A 108 6.00 -3.65 15.04
C VAL A 108 4.59 -3.24 14.61
N HIS A 109 4.44 -2.28 13.70
CA HIS A 109 3.13 -1.80 13.24
C HIS A 109 2.59 -2.56 12.02
N CYS A 110 3.48 -3.05 11.15
CA CYS A 110 3.07 -3.63 9.87
C CYS A 110 3.98 -4.76 9.36
N GLY A 111 4.99 -5.18 10.12
CA GLY A 111 5.91 -6.26 9.77
C GLY A 111 6.91 -5.95 8.66
N CYS A 112 7.03 -4.70 8.19
CA CYS A 112 7.97 -4.40 7.09
C CYS A 112 9.44 -4.37 7.55
N GLY A 113 10.36 -4.75 6.66
CA GLY A 113 11.81 -4.68 6.91
C GLY A 113 12.47 -3.31 6.65
N GLY A 114 11.67 -2.33 6.29
CA GLY A 114 12.12 -1.03 5.80
C GLY A 114 11.24 -0.52 4.67
N CYS A 115 10.98 0.77 4.67
CA CYS A 115 10.09 1.44 3.72
C CYS A 115 10.59 2.84 3.34
N ALA A 116 11.86 3.15 3.60
CA ALA A 116 12.50 4.33 3.04
C ALA A 116 12.65 4.14 1.52
N SER A 117 12.30 5.16 0.73
CA SER A 117 12.36 5.04 -0.73
C SER A 117 13.77 5.08 -1.31
N GLY A 118 14.75 5.56 -0.53
CA GLY A 118 16.17 5.60 -0.91
C GLY A 118 16.95 4.33 -0.54
N ASP A 119 16.29 3.33 0.06
CA ASP A 119 16.84 2.00 0.33
C ASP A 119 16.73 1.06 -0.88
#